data_AF-A0A1A6C7F5-F1
#
_entry.id   AF-A0A1A6C7F5-F1
#
_cell.length_a   1.000
_cell.length_b   1.000
_cell.length_c   1.000
_cell.angle_alpha   90.00
_cell.angle_beta   90.00
_cell.angle_gamma   90.00
#
_symmetry.space_group_name_H-M   'P 1'
#
loop_
_entity.id
_entity.type
_entity.pdbx_description
1 polymer ?
#
loop_
_entity_poly.entity_id
_entity_poly.type
_entity_poly.pdbx_seq_one_letter_code
_entity_poly.pdbx_strand_id
1 'polypeptide(L)' 'MNVLILETGLFPERDILLQALTDTACPHNVRRNDLRETRNEKQWDRLLDEILTSDRVFTV' A
#
# COMPACT_ATOMS: atom_id res chain seq x y z
N MET A 1 -8.96 -10.87 0.50
CA MET A 1 -8.15 -10.26 -0.57
C MET A 1 -7.16 -9.32 0.09
N ASN A 2 -5.87 -9.57 -0.09
CA ASN A 2 -4.78 -8.76 0.43
C ASN A 2 -4.49 -7.65 -0.57
N VAL A 3 -4.58 -6.40 -0.12
CA VAL A 3 -4.35 -5.22 -0.95
C VAL A 3 -3.21 -4.43 -0.34
N LEU A 4 -2.16 -4.19 -1.10
CA LEU A 4 -1.05 -3.34 -0.70
C LEU A 4 -1.16 -1.98 -1.39
N ILE A 5 -1.05 -0.91 -0.60
CA ILE A 5 -0.96 0.46 -1.10
C ILE A 5 0.46 0.97 -0.87
N LEU A 6 1.14 1.30 -1.96
CA LEU A 6 2.46 1.89 -1.99
C LEU A 6 2.33 3.40 -2.18
N GLU A 7 2.68 4.17 -1.16
CA GLU A 7 2.68 5.63 -1.24
C GLU A 7 4.04 6.12 -1.75
N THR A 8 4.07 6.55 -3.01
CA THR A 8 5.18 7.19 -3.72
C THR A 8 5.22 8.71 -3.49
N GLY A 9 4.08 9.31 -3.11
CA GLY A 9 3.97 10.75 -2.91
C GLY A 9 3.92 11.57 -4.20
N LEU A 10 3.75 10.92 -5.34
CA LEU A 10 3.67 11.56 -6.65
C LEU A 10 2.26 12.07 -6.95
N PHE A 11 1.22 11.51 -6.32
CA PHE A 11 -0.15 11.93 -6.52
C PHE A 11 -0.67 12.80 -5.35
N PRO A 12 -1.10 14.04 -5.62
CA PRO A 12 -1.60 14.96 -4.59
C PRO A 12 -2.98 14.54 -4.03
N GLU A 13 -3.74 13.73 -4.77
CA GLU A 13 -5.12 13.33 -4.44
C GLU A 13 -5.20 12.00 -3.66
N ARG A 14 -4.17 11.68 -2.87
CA ARG A 14 -4.10 10.43 -2.09
C ARG A 14 -5.32 10.22 -1.19
N ASP A 15 -5.85 11.29 -0.60
CA ASP A 15 -6.90 11.22 0.40
C ASP A 15 -8.24 10.76 -0.22
N ILE A 16 -8.49 11.14 -1.48
CA ILE A 16 -9.70 10.75 -2.22
C ILE A 16 -9.65 9.25 -2.55
N LEU A 17 -8.49 8.77 -3.00
CA LEU A 17 -8.29 7.37 -3.37
C LEU A 17 -8.35 6.46 -2.13
N LEU A 18 -7.81 6.94 -1.00
CA LEU A 18 -7.91 6.27 0.30
C LEU A 18 -9.35 6.22 0.82
N GLN A 19 -10.12 7.30 0.64
CA GLN A 19 -11.52 7.35 1.03
C GLN A 19 -12.36 6.36 0.21
N ALA A 20 -12.14 6.30 -1.11
CA ALA A 20 -12.80 5.34 -1.99
C ALA A 20 -12.48 3.87 -1.64
N LEU A 21 -11.24 3.57 -1.24
CA LEU A 21 -10.84 2.22 -0.82
C LEU A 21 -11.40 1.82 0.56
N THR A 22 -11.66 2.80 1.44
CA THR A 22 -12.23 2.56 2.78
C THR A 22 -13.76 2.34 2.70
N ASP A 23 -14.44 3.03 1.77
CA ASP A 23 -15.89 2.90 1.56
C ASP A 23 -16.29 1.58 0.87
N THR A 24 -15.36 0.91 0.19
CA THR A 24 -15.59 -0.45 -0.31
C THR A 24 -15.59 -1.45 0.86
N ALA A 25 -16.78 -1.64 1.44
CA ALA A 25 -17.13 -2.55 2.54
C ALA A 25 -16.94 -4.06 2.21
N CYS A 26 -15.77 -4.44 1.75
CA CYS A 26 -15.37 -5.82 1.56
C CYS A 26 -14.24 -6.13 2.56
N PRO A 27 -14.19 -7.32 3.18
CA PRO A 27 -13.11 -7.70 4.10
C PRO A 27 -11.80 -7.88 3.32
N HIS A 28 -11.16 -6.77 3.01
CA HIS A 28 -9.86 -6.69 2.38
C HIS A 28 -8.83 -6.41 3.46
N ASN A 29 -7.74 -7.18 3.48
CA ASN A 29 -6.62 -6.91 4.35
C ASN A 29 -5.75 -5.87 3.66
N VAL A 30 -5.93 -4.61 4.04
CA VAL A 30 -5.25 -3.47 3.41
C VAL A 30 -3.98 -3.16 4.20
N ARG A 31 -2.82 -3.29 3.55
CA ARG A 31 -1.52 -2.88 4.10
C ARG A 31 -1.02 -1.63 3.38
N ARG A 32 -0.31 -0.78 4.11
CA ARG A 32 0.16 0.53 3.62
C ARG A 32 1.65 0.65 3.83
N ASN A 33 2.36 1.14 2.81
CA ASN A 33 3.79 1.37 2.87
C ASN A 33 4.17 2.68 2.18
N ASP A 34 4.74 3.60 2.95
CA ASP A 34 5.33 4.83 2.39
C ASP A 34 6.74 4.55 1.86
N LEU A 35 6.93 4.72 0.56
CA LEU A 35 8.20 4.53 -0.13
C LEU A 35 9.14 5.74 0.05
N ARG A 36 8.66 6.85 0.63
CA ARG A 36 9.48 8.03 0.95
C ARG A 36 10.30 7.87 2.21
N GLU A 37 9.97 6.90 3.06
CA GLU A 37 10.75 6.63 4.28
C GLU A 37 12.07 5.93 3.95
N THR A 38 13.14 6.37 4.62
CA THR A 38 14.45 5.73 4.51
C THR A 38 14.41 4.34 5.15
N ARG A 39 14.52 3.29 4.34
CA ARG A 39 14.42 1.89 4.77
C ARG A 39 15.77 1.20 4.77
N ASN A 40 16.01 0.37 5.78
CA ASN A 40 17.12 -0.59 5.80
C ASN A 40 16.78 -1.84 4.97
N GLU A 41 17.78 -2.67 4.69
CA GLU A 41 17.65 -3.89 3.87
C GLU A 41 16.53 -4.83 4.38
N LYS A 42 16.44 -5.04 5.70
CA LYS A 42 15.39 -5.89 6.29
C LYS A 42 13.97 -5.32 6.11
N GLN A 43 13.83 -4.00 6.05
CA GLN A 43 12.56 -3.33 5.78
C GLN A 43 12.19 -3.42 4.29
N TRP A 44 13.18 -3.50 3.41
CA TRP A 44 12.97 -3.81 2.00
C TRP A 44 12.52 -5.25 1.79
N ASP A 45 13.17 -6.21 2.46
CA ASP A 45 12.76 -7.62 2.39
C ASP A 45 11.30 -7.80 2.85
N ARG A 46 10.92 -7.18 3.96
CA ARG A 46 9.53 -7.22 4.45
C ARG A 46 8.54 -6.59 3.47
N LEU A 47 8.92 -5.50 2.81
CA LEU A 47 8.07 -4.87 1.80
C LEU A 47 7.87 -5.80 0.61
N LEU A 48 8.94 -6.47 0.16
CA LEU A 48 8.88 -7.43 -0.93
C LEU A 48 8.01 -8.63 -0.57
N ASP A 49 8.13 -9.16 0.65
CA ASP A 49 7.24 -10.21 1.15
C ASP A 49 5.77 -9.76 1.16
N GLU A 50 5.51 -8.50 1.54
CA GLU A 50 4.16 -7.93 1.51
C GLU A 50 3.61 -7.74 0.09
N ILE A 51 4.46 -7.37 -0.86
CA ILE A 51 4.10 -7.31 -2.29
C ILE A 51 3.74 -8.70 -2.79
N LEU A 52 4.58 -9.70 -2.49
CA LEU A 52 4.41 -11.08 -2.95
C LEU A 52 3.20 -11.78 -2.34
N THR A 53 2.80 -11.40 -1.13
CA THR A 53 1.63 -11.95 -0.44
C THR A 53 0.33 -11.20 -0.71
N SER A 54 0.38 -10.12 -1.51
CA SER A 54 -0.78 -9.31 -1.86
C SER A 54 -1.43 -9.77 -3.16
N ASP A 55 -2.76 -9.85 -3.18
CA ASP A 55 -3.54 -10.16 -4.39
C ASP A 55 -3.57 -8.97 -5.34
N ARG A 56 -3.48 -7.74 -4.81
CA ARG A 56 -3.48 -6.49 -5.57
C ARG A 56 -2.52 -5.48 -4.95
N VAL A 57 -1.80 -4.75 -5.80
CA VAL A 57 -0.91 -3.67 -5.39
C VAL A 57 -1.32 -2.39 -6.11
N PHE A 58 -1.54 -1.32 -5.34
CA PHE A 58 -1.85 0.01 -5.86
C PHE A 58 -0.71 0.96 -5.50
N THR A 59 -0.28 1.77 -6.45
CA THR A 59 0.73 2.83 -6.25
C THR A 59 0.06 4.19 -6.32
N VAL A 60 0.23 5.01 -5.28
CA VAL A 60 -0.39 6.33 -5.11
C VAL A 60 0.66 7.35 -4.67
#